data_AF-A0A956TFM3-F1
#
_entry.id   AF-A0A956TFM3-F1
#
_cell.length_a   1.000
_cell.length_b   1.000
_cell.length_c   1.000
_cell.angle_alpha   90.00
_cell.angle_beta   90.00
_cell.angle_gamma   90.00
#
_symmetry.space_group_name_H-M   'P 1'
#
loop_
_entity.id
_entity.type
_entity.pdbx_description
1 polymer ?
#
loop_
_entity_poly.entity_id
_entity_poly.type
_entity_poly.pdbx_seq_one_letter_code
_entity_poly.pdbx_strand_id
1 'polypeptide(L)'
;MLSFDDGYRDFLEFALPQLRRRSLPANMNIIPECVLSGRPPWNVLLYDFLSSVSLQEAIAVELPGLAPLRNEDSTALKAGLGMRLSRFLKQRPAAERGPLWELFRERYMRGRSFDVTAMMTLHELRSMPGEISLGAHSFSHESMGYESDQFFQDDFRRCQTFFREHLDLPVGIYAFPNGSYRRSQIDWLLAQGVERVLLVDEKLAPLGKHPVLPRLTFSADTRQEAVLKGIGFGRRLARPGAD
;
A
#
# COMPACT_ATOMS: atom_id res chain seq x y z
N MET A 1 -15.84 -1.70 -8.42
CA MET A 1 -15.01 -0.48 -8.57
C MET A 1 -13.56 -0.92 -8.57
N LEU A 2 -12.74 -0.38 -9.47
CA LEU A 2 -11.30 -0.62 -9.46
C LEU A 2 -10.65 0.43 -8.55
N SER A 3 -9.77 0.01 -7.66
CA SER A 3 -9.00 0.91 -6.81
C SER A 3 -7.53 0.52 -6.86
N PHE A 4 -6.67 1.51 -6.93
CA PHE A 4 -5.22 1.40 -6.93
C PHE A 4 -4.70 2.16 -5.71
N ASP A 5 -3.63 1.69 -5.12
CA ASP A 5 -3.05 2.27 -3.92
C ASP A 5 -1.64 2.80 -4.21
N ASP A 6 -1.05 3.45 -3.22
CA ASP A 6 0.31 3.99 -3.14
C ASP A 6 0.66 5.19 -4.04
N GLY A 7 0.00 5.38 -5.18
CA GLY A 7 0.28 6.52 -6.07
C GLY A 7 1.56 6.35 -6.91
N TYR A 8 1.86 5.12 -7.31
CA TYR A 8 2.94 4.84 -8.26
C TYR A 8 2.66 5.44 -9.64
N ARG A 9 3.73 5.88 -10.32
CA ARG A 9 3.64 6.54 -11.63
C ARG A 9 3.22 5.58 -12.75
N ASP A 10 3.48 4.28 -12.57
CA ASP A 10 3.10 3.21 -13.51
C ASP A 10 1.58 3.15 -13.76
N PHE A 11 0.76 3.63 -12.82
CA PHE A 11 -0.67 3.79 -13.03
C PHE A 11 -0.96 4.75 -14.19
N LEU A 12 -0.23 5.86 -14.32
CA LEU A 12 -0.43 6.81 -15.41
C LEU A 12 0.02 6.21 -16.76
N GLU A 13 1.08 5.42 -16.73
CA GLU A 13 1.69 4.83 -17.92
C GLU A 13 0.89 3.64 -18.46
N PHE A 14 0.41 2.78 -17.56
CA PHE A 14 -0.17 1.49 -17.95
C PHE A 14 -1.65 1.37 -17.62
N ALA A 15 -2.10 1.78 -16.43
CA ALA A 15 -3.48 1.56 -16.00
C ALA A 15 -4.45 2.60 -16.58
N LEU A 16 -4.13 3.89 -16.46
CA LEU A 16 -4.97 5.01 -16.86
C LEU A 16 -5.37 4.97 -18.35
N PRO A 17 -4.48 4.68 -19.30
CA PRO A 17 -4.87 4.56 -20.72
C PRO A 17 -5.87 3.43 -20.95
N GLN A 18 -5.75 2.32 -20.20
CA GLN A 18 -6.66 1.18 -20.31
C GLN A 18 -8.04 1.46 -19.71
N LEU A 19 -8.08 2.22 -18.61
CA LEU A 19 -9.32 2.69 -17.98
C LEU A 19 -10.07 3.65 -18.92
N ARG A 20 -9.37 4.65 -19.48
CA ARG A 20 -9.94 5.63 -20.40
C ARG A 20 -10.50 5.00 -21.67
N ARG A 21 -9.75 4.08 -22.28
CA ARG A 21 -10.20 3.33 -23.48
C ARG A 21 -11.51 2.56 -23.26
N ARG A 22 -11.83 2.22 -22.00
CA ARG A 22 -13.02 1.45 -21.62
C ARG A 22 -14.05 2.30 -20.86
N SER A 23 -13.82 3.61 -20.73
CA SER A 23 -14.66 4.51 -19.95
C SER A 23 -14.93 4.00 -18.52
N LEU A 24 -13.92 3.38 -17.90
CA LEU A 24 -14.03 2.82 -16.55
C LEU A 24 -13.57 3.84 -15.51
N PRO A 25 -14.41 4.21 -14.53
CA PRO A 25 -13.95 4.98 -13.39
C PRO A 25 -13.10 4.11 -12.48
N ALA A 26 -12.17 4.74 -11.78
CA ALA A 26 -11.35 4.08 -10.76
C ALA A 26 -11.05 5.04 -9.60
N ASN A 27 -10.42 4.50 -8.57
CA ASN A 27 -9.92 5.25 -7.44
C ASN A 27 -8.41 5.07 -7.32
N MET A 28 -7.69 6.15 -7.01
CA MET A 28 -6.26 6.14 -6.69
C MET A 28 -6.08 6.63 -5.26
N ASN A 29 -5.61 5.75 -4.37
CA ASN A 29 -5.31 6.10 -2.98
C ASN A 29 -3.82 6.44 -2.86
N ILE A 30 -3.53 7.70 -2.50
CA ILE A 30 -2.18 8.24 -2.51
C ILE A 30 -1.60 8.31 -1.10
N ILE A 31 -0.28 8.26 -1.03
CA ILE A 31 0.50 8.49 0.20
C ILE A 31 1.11 9.89 0.10
N PRO A 32 0.53 10.93 0.74
CA PRO A 32 1.05 12.29 0.72
C PRO A 32 2.57 12.43 0.90
N GLU A 33 3.18 11.71 1.86
CA GLU A 33 4.63 11.79 2.08
C GLU A 33 5.43 11.31 0.87
N CYS A 34 4.97 10.25 0.19
CA CYS A 34 5.61 9.73 -1.01
C CYS A 34 5.51 10.70 -2.19
N VAL A 35 4.36 11.36 -2.33
CA VAL A 35 4.17 12.41 -3.36
C VAL A 35 5.11 13.59 -3.11
N LEU A 36 5.20 14.05 -1.86
CA LEU A 36 6.04 15.20 -1.48
C LEU A 36 7.53 14.90 -1.58
N SER A 37 7.95 13.71 -1.16
CA SER A 37 9.36 13.30 -1.17
C SER A 37 9.83 12.77 -2.52
N GLY A 38 8.92 12.38 -3.40
CA GLY A 38 9.21 11.67 -4.64
C GLY A 38 9.78 10.26 -4.42
N ARG A 39 9.70 9.72 -3.20
CA ARG A 39 10.21 8.40 -2.83
C ARG A 39 9.08 7.43 -2.55
N PRO A 40 9.21 6.16 -2.93
CA PRO A 40 8.19 5.16 -2.64
C PRO A 40 8.15 4.82 -1.15
N PRO A 41 7.10 4.11 -0.70
CA PRO A 41 7.01 3.64 0.67
C PRO A 41 8.25 2.83 1.03
N TRP A 42 8.68 2.91 2.29
CA TRP A 42 9.95 2.31 2.73
C TRP A 42 10.06 0.82 2.38
N ASN A 43 8.95 0.08 2.39
CA ASN A 43 8.95 -1.34 2.06
C ASN A 43 9.17 -1.59 0.57
N VAL A 44 8.70 -0.70 -0.30
CA VAL A 44 8.99 -0.76 -1.73
C VAL A 44 10.42 -0.35 -1.99
N LEU A 45 10.92 0.69 -1.32
CA LEU A 45 12.33 1.06 -1.41
C LEU A 45 13.28 -0.07 -0.94
N LEU A 46 12.85 -0.85 0.06
CA LEU A 46 13.54 -2.08 0.48
C LEU A 46 13.54 -3.13 -0.65
N TYR A 47 12.42 -3.36 -1.35
CA TYR A 47 12.37 -4.30 -2.47
C TYR A 47 13.20 -3.84 -3.67
N ASP A 48 13.16 -2.55 -3.99
CA ASP A 48 14.01 -1.91 -5.02
C ASP A 48 15.49 -2.17 -4.72
N PHE A 49 15.89 -1.92 -3.47
CA PHE A 49 17.25 -2.20 -3.01
C PHE A 49 17.61 -3.69 -3.10
N LEU A 50 16.78 -4.60 -2.57
CA LEU A 50 17.05 -6.03 -2.58
C LEU A 50 17.13 -6.62 -4.01
N SER A 51 16.41 -6.02 -4.95
CA SER A 51 16.47 -6.37 -6.37
C SER A 51 17.83 -6.01 -6.97
N SER A 52 18.46 -4.92 -6.50
CA SER A 52 19.75 -4.44 -6.99
C SER A 52 20.99 -5.18 -6.49
N VAL A 53 20.93 -5.83 -5.31
CA VAL A 53 22.11 -6.46 -4.67
C VAL A 53 22.20 -7.96 -4.95
N SER A 54 23.34 -8.62 -4.73
CA SER A 54 23.42 -10.08 -4.84
C SER A 54 22.58 -10.80 -3.78
N LEU A 55 22.23 -12.07 -4.01
CA LEU A 55 21.56 -12.89 -2.99
C LEU A 55 22.42 -13.01 -1.71
N GLN A 56 23.75 -13.08 -1.86
CA GLN A 56 24.69 -13.14 -0.76
C GLN A 56 24.64 -11.88 0.12
N GLU A 57 24.53 -10.71 -0.50
CA GLU A 57 24.34 -9.44 0.23
C GLU A 57 22.96 -9.37 0.89
N ALA A 58 21.91 -9.87 0.22
CA ALA A 58 20.56 -9.88 0.77
C ALA A 58 20.42 -10.76 2.02
N ILE A 59 21.06 -11.94 2.06
CA ILE A 59 21.03 -12.81 3.26
C ILE A 59 21.96 -12.31 4.38
N ALA A 60 22.94 -11.47 4.05
CA ALA A 60 23.83 -10.85 5.03
C ALA A 60 23.19 -9.68 5.78
N VAL A 61 21.92 -9.34 5.48
CA VAL A 61 21.17 -8.33 6.22
C VAL A 61 20.90 -8.81 7.63
N GLU A 62 21.45 -8.06 8.57
CA GLU A 62 21.25 -8.20 10.00
C GLU A 62 20.59 -6.94 10.57
N LEU A 63 19.56 -7.14 11.38
CA LEU A 63 18.90 -6.11 12.19
C LEU A 63 18.65 -6.66 13.60
N PRO A 64 18.71 -5.81 14.65
CA PRO A 64 18.40 -6.22 16.02
C PRO A 64 17.03 -6.90 16.11
N GLY A 65 17.00 -8.14 16.60
CA GLY A 65 15.78 -8.94 16.76
C GLY A 65 15.29 -9.67 15.50
N LEU A 66 15.96 -9.50 14.35
CA LEU A 66 15.65 -10.24 13.13
C LEU A 66 16.31 -11.63 13.17
N ALA A 67 15.53 -12.68 12.91
CA ALA A 67 16.08 -14.02 12.75
C ALA A 67 16.98 -14.10 11.48
N PRO A 68 18.09 -14.86 11.50
CA PRO A 68 18.99 -14.95 10.35
C PRO A 68 18.28 -15.33 9.06
N LEU A 69 18.62 -14.63 7.98
CA LEU A 69 18.11 -14.89 6.64
C LEU A 69 18.87 -16.06 6.00
N ARG A 70 18.16 -17.08 5.51
CA ARG A 70 18.76 -18.32 4.96
C ARG A 70 18.45 -18.51 3.48
N ASN A 71 19.38 -19.16 2.78
CA ASN A 71 19.45 -19.36 1.33
C ASN A 71 18.74 -20.64 0.85
N GLU A 72 17.48 -20.83 1.25
CA GLU A 72 16.70 -22.00 0.82
C GLU A 72 15.88 -21.64 -0.45
N ASP A 73 16.56 -21.73 -1.61
CA ASP A 73 16.16 -21.75 -3.05
C ASP A 73 15.92 -20.49 -3.93
N SER A 74 16.94 -20.15 -4.74
CA SER A 74 17.02 -19.29 -5.97
C SER A 74 16.23 -17.97 -5.99
N THR A 75 16.06 -17.27 -7.12
CA THR A 75 15.54 -15.88 -7.23
C THR A 75 14.22 -15.61 -6.49
N ALA A 76 13.39 -16.64 -6.29
CA ALA A 76 12.21 -16.61 -5.41
C ALA A 76 12.55 -16.28 -3.93
N LEU A 77 13.78 -16.59 -3.49
CA LEU A 77 14.34 -16.17 -2.20
C LEU A 77 14.34 -14.68 -2.02
N LYS A 78 14.76 -13.86 -2.99
CA LYS A 78 14.87 -12.42 -2.73
C LYS A 78 13.51 -11.80 -2.42
N ALA A 79 12.48 -12.22 -3.14
CA ALA A 79 11.09 -11.87 -2.82
C ALA A 79 10.71 -12.41 -1.43
N GLY A 80 10.99 -13.67 -1.12
CA GLY A 80 10.72 -14.26 0.20
C GLY A 80 11.50 -13.62 1.36
N LEU A 81 12.72 -13.15 1.13
CA LEU A 81 13.59 -12.43 2.06
C LEU A 81 13.05 -11.03 2.29
N GLY A 82 12.73 -10.31 1.21
CA GLY A 82 12.09 -9.01 1.28
C GLY A 82 10.75 -9.08 2.02
N MET A 83 9.95 -10.13 1.79
CA MET A 83 8.71 -10.34 2.55
C MET A 83 8.98 -10.59 4.04
N ARG A 84 10.01 -11.37 4.39
CA ARG A 84 10.41 -11.61 5.79
C ARG A 84 10.86 -10.32 6.48
N LEU A 85 11.75 -9.56 5.84
CA LEU A 85 12.22 -8.26 6.30
C LEU A 85 11.08 -7.24 6.40
N SER A 86 10.25 -7.14 5.37
CA SER A 86 9.11 -6.24 5.34
C SER A 86 8.10 -6.59 6.43
N ARG A 87 7.78 -7.88 6.64
CA ARG A 87 6.89 -8.32 7.73
C ARG A 87 7.48 -7.97 9.10
N PHE A 88 8.76 -8.26 9.31
CA PHE A 88 9.46 -7.93 10.54
C PHE A 88 9.36 -6.43 10.86
N LEU A 89 9.56 -5.57 9.88
CA LEU A 89 9.48 -4.12 10.05
C LEU A 89 8.03 -3.60 10.15
N LYS A 90 7.07 -4.17 9.40
CA LYS A 90 5.65 -3.73 9.36
C LYS A 90 4.83 -4.10 10.58
N GLN A 91 5.23 -5.12 11.34
CA GLN A 91 4.47 -5.60 12.51
C GLN A 91 4.86 -4.86 13.80
N ARG A 92 5.06 -3.55 13.70
CA ARG A 92 5.52 -2.67 14.79
C ARG A 92 5.00 -1.24 14.56
N PRO A 93 4.84 -0.44 15.63
CA PRO A 93 4.61 0.99 15.50
C PRO A 93 5.78 1.69 14.82
N ALA A 94 5.52 2.83 14.17
CA ALA A 94 6.48 3.65 13.46
C ALA A 94 7.65 4.08 14.36
N ALA A 95 7.37 4.35 15.64
CA ALA A 95 8.38 4.72 16.64
C ALA A 95 9.41 3.61 16.88
N GLU A 96 9.02 2.34 16.77
CA GLU A 96 9.91 1.19 16.90
C GLU A 96 10.55 0.79 15.56
N ARG A 97 9.78 0.88 14.47
CA ARG A 97 10.24 0.60 13.10
C ARG A 97 11.30 1.59 12.63
N GLY A 98 11.10 2.88 12.92
CA GLY A 98 11.92 3.99 12.44
C GLY A 98 13.42 3.78 12.69
N PRO A 99 13.86 3.55 13.94
CA PRO A 99 15.27 3.28 14.24
C PRO A 99 15.85 2.08 13.50
N LEU A 100 15.08 0.98 13.36
CA LEU A 100 15.52 -0.20 12.61
C LEU A 100 15.66 0.09 11.11
N TRP A 101 14.74 0.88 10.56
CA TRP A 101 14.79 1.31 9.17
C TRP A 101 15.97 2.23 8.90
N GLU A 102 16.23 3.20 9.79
CA GLU A 102 17.41 4.07 9.65
C GLU A 102 18.72 3.29 9.75
N LEU A 103 18.81 2.34 10.69
CA LEU A 103 19.96 1.44 10.76
C LEU A 103 20.15 0.65 9.45
N PHE A 104 19.06 0.14 8.87
CA PHE A 104 19.11 -0.55 7.58
C PHE A 104 19.64 0.38 6.47
N ARG A 105 19.09 1.59 6.36
CA ARG A 105 19.51 2.56 5.33
C ARG A 105 20.99 2.91 5.47
N GLU A 106 21.43 3.21 6.68
CA GLU A 106 22.81 3.61 6.96
C GLU A 106 23.84 2.50 6.72
N ARG A 107 23.48 1.25 7.06
CA ARG A 107 24.38 0.10 6.91
C ARG A 107 24.43 -0.45 5.49
N TYR A 108 23.29 -0.48 4.79
CA TYR A 108 23.18 -1.22 3.53
C TYR A 108 22.94 -0.35 2.30
N MET A 109 22.24 0.78 2.43
CA MET A 109 21.83 1.60 1.28
C MET A 109 22.71 2.83 1.06
N ARG A 110 23.32 3.37 2.12
CA ARG A 110 24.11 4.61 2.04
C ARG A 110 25.24 4.48 1.00
N GLY A 111 25.29 5.44 0.08
CA GLY A 111 26.29 5.50 -0.99
C GLY A 111 26.03 4.54 -2.16
N ARG A 112 24.94 3.77 -2.15
CA ARG A 112 24.55 2.91 -3.27
C ARG A 112 23.55 3.60 -4.19
N SER A 113 23.66 3.30 -5.48
CA SER A 113 22.70 3.70 -6.50
C SER A 113 21.97 2.46 -7.00
N PHE A 114 20.65 2.56 -7.13
CA PHE A 114 19.77 1.51 -7.63
C PHE A 114 18.49 2.17 -8.16
N ASP A 115 17.77 1.46 -9.02
CA ASP A 115 16.51 1.95 -9.57
C ASP A 115 15.45 2.02 -8.47
N VAL A 116 14.77 3.17 -8.38
CA VAL A 116 13.74 3.43 -7.38
C VAL A 116 12.39 3.52 -8.07
N THR A 117 11.39 2.85 -7.51
CA THR A 117 10.02 2.90 -8.00
C THR A 117 9.52 4.34 -8.06
N ALA A 118 9.09 4.77 -9.25
CA ALA A 118 8.68 6.14 -9.50
C ALA A 118 7.31 6.44 -8.87
N MET A 119 7.24 7.55 -8.13
CA MET A 119 5.99 8.07 -7.57
C MET A 119 5.36 9.12 -8.50
N MET A 120 4.05 9.25 -8.46
CA MET A 120 3.38 10.39 -9.07
C MET A 120 3.80 11.69 -8.40
N THR A 121 3.99 12.71 -9.21
CA THR A 121 4.21 14.08 -8.75
C THR A 121 2.90 14.77 -8.39
N LEU A 122 2.98 15.87 -7.63
CA LEU A 122 1.81 16.70 -7.35
C LEU A 122 1.16 17.25 -8.63
N HIS A 123 1.96 17.58 -9.65
CA HIS A 123 1.42 18.04 -10.92
C HIS A 123 0.60 16.96 -11.62
N GLU A 124 1.10 15.72 -11.63
CA GLU A 124 0.39 14.58 -12.22
C GLU A 124 -0.91 14.27 -11.46
N LEU A 125 -0.91 14.36 -10.12
CA LEU A 125 -2.14 14.20 -9.33
C LEU A 125 -3.17 15.31 -9.57
N ARG A 126 -2.73 16.57 -9.70
CA ARG A 126 -3.62 17.69 -10.05
C ARG A 126 -4.20 17.56 -11.46
N SER A 127 -3.45 16.92 -12.36
CA SER A 127 -3.88 16.67 -13.74
C SER A 127 -4.70 15.38 -13.88
N MET A 128 -5.02 14.72 -12.77
CA MET A 128 -5.76 13.47 -12.78
C MET A 128 -7.17 13.69 -13.38
N PRO A 129 -7.62 12.83 -14.31
CA PRO A 129 -8.94 12.97 -14.91
C PRO A 129 -10.07 12.79 -13.88
N GLY A 130 -11.21 13.47 -14.08
CA GLY A 130 -12.34 13.44 -13.16
C GLY A 130 -12.99 12.07 -12.97
N GLU A 131 -12.77 11.13 -13.90
CA GLU A 131 -13.17 9.72 -13.75
C GLU A 131 -12.33 8.94 -12.72
N ILE A 132 -11.21 9.49 -12.27
CA ILE A 132 -10.34 8.91 -11.24
C ILE A 132 -10.51 9.67 -9.93
N SER A 133 -11.15 9.05 -8.94
CA SER A 133 -11.28 9.65 -7.62
C SER A 133 -10.00 9.47 -6.81
N LEU A 134 -9.61 10.51 -6.07
CA LEU A 134 -8.45 10.46 -5.19
C LEU A 134 -8.87 10.13 -3.75
N GLY A 135 -8.11 9.26 -3.09
CA GLY A 135 -8.27 8.89 -1.68
C GLY A 135 -6.95 8.93 -0.93
N ALA A 136 -7.00 8.99 0.40
CA ALA A 136 -5.80 8.93 1.23
C ALA A 136 -5.43 7.46 1.54
N HIS A 137 -4.14 7.16 1.55
CA HIS A 137 -3.60 5.87 1.94
C HIS A 137 -2.63 6.01 3.12
N SER A 138 -3.08 6.71 4.19
CA SER A 138 -2.22 7.30 5.23
C SER A 138 -1.28 8.38 4.69
N PHE A 139 -0.84 9.31 5.55
CA PHE A 139 0.20 10.26 5.19
C PHE A 139 1.56 9.55 5.03
N SER A 140 1.88 8.66 5.96
CA SER A 140 3.20 8.00 6.11
C SER A 140 3.21 6.50 5.76
N HIS A 141 2.07 5.93 5.38
CA HIS A 141 1.92 4.52 4.97
C HIS A 141 2.26 3.50 6.09
N GLU A 142 1.92 3.82 7.33
CA GLU A 142 2.14 2.92 8.47
C GLU A 142 1.02 1.88 8.62
N SER A 143 1.37 0.74 9.21
CA SER A 143 0.42 -0.32 9.56
C SER A 143 -0.46 0.13 10.74
N MET A 144 -1.53 0.87 10.44
CA MET A 144 -2.32 1.61 11.44
C MET A 144 -2.87 0.76 12.58
N GLY A 145 -3.07 -0.55 12.39
CA GLY A 145 -3.47 -1.45 13.46
C GLY A 145 -2.48 -1.54 14.63
N TYR A 146 -1.20 -1.22 14.40
CA TYR A 146 -0.16 -1.17 15.43
C TYR A 146 0.02 0.23 16.04
N GLU A 147 -0.49 1.27 15.39
CA GLU A 147 -0.28 2.65 15.84
C GLU A 147 -1.21 3.05 16.97
N SER A 148 -0.78 4.01 17.80
CA SER A 148 -1.67 4.63 18.79
C SER A 148 -2.79 5.41 18.14
N ASP A 149 -3.90 5.64 18.85
CA ASP A 149 -4.98 6.47 18.35
C ASP A 149 -4.52 7.91 18.09
N GLN A 150 -3.63 8.46 18.93
CA GLN A 150 -3.06 9.79 18.73
C GLN A 150 -2.28 9.86 17.41
N PHE A 151 -1.39 8.89 17.15
CA PHE A 151 -0.64 8.82 15.90
C PHE A 151 -1.57 8.75 14.69
N PHE A 152 -2.57 7.86 14.74
CA PHE A 152 -3.53 7.69 13.64
C PHE A 152 -4.28 9.00 13.33
N GLN A 153 -4.74 9.71 14.37
CA GLN A 153 -5.44 10.97 14.20
C GLN A 153 -4.53 12.06 13.64
N ASP A 154 -3.28 12.14 14.09
CA ASP A 154 -2.30 13.11 13.58
C ASP A 154 -1.93 12.82 12.12
N ASP A 155 -1.72 11.56 11.76
CA ASP A 155 -1.49 11.12 10.37
C ASP A 155 -2.69 11.49 9.47
N PHE A 156 -3.92 11.27 9.94
CA PHE A 156 -5.13 11.67 9.21
C PHE A 156 -5.26 13.20 9.05
N ARG A 157 -4.97 13.98 10.10
CA ARG A 157 -4.95 15.45 10.01
C ARG A 157 -3.94 15.94 8.97
N ARG A 158 -2.77 15.29 8.88
CA ARG A 158 -1.78 15.58 7.83
C ARG A 158 -2.30 15.23 6.43
N CYS A 159 -3.05 14.14 6.28
CA CYS A 159 -3.76 13.85 5.03
C CYS A 159 -4.75 14.98 4.67
N GLN A 160 -5.59 15.41 5.62
CA GLN A 160 -6.56 16.49 5.40
C GLN A 160 -5.88 17.78 4.97
N THR A 161 -4.79 18.15 5.63
CA THR A 161 -3.97 19.30 5.27
C THR A 161 -3.41 19.16 3.85
N PHE A 162 -2.81 18.01 3.51
CA PHE A 162 -2.29 17.77 2.17
C PHE A 162 -3.38 17.89 1.10
N PHE A 163 -4.52 17.21 1.29
CA PHE A 163 -5.61 17.19 0.32
C PHE A 163 -6.20 18.60 0.11
N ARG A 164 -6.42 19.35 1.19
CA ARG A 164 -6.90 20.74 1.13
C ARG A 164 -5.90 21.65 0.40
N GLU A 165 -4.63 21.63 0.80
CA GLU A 165 -3.64 22.61 0.33
C GLU A 165 -3.10 22.30 -1.07
N HIS A 166 -3.03 21.03 -1.43
CA HIS A 166 -2.41 20.61 -2.67
C HIS A 166 -3.40 20.15 -3.74
N LEU A 167 -4.56 19.62 -3.37
CA LEU A 167 -5.52 19.07 -4.33
C LEU A 167 -6.84 19.83 -4.37
N ASP A 168 -7.09 20.75 -3.43
CA ASP A 168 -8.39 21.43 -3.26
C ASP A 168 -9.55 20.43 -3.12
N LEU A 169 -9.29 19.34 -2.38
CA LEU A 169 -10.25 18.26 -2.14
C LEU A 169 -10.35 17.95 -0.64
N PRO A 170 -11.51 17.47 -0.15
CA PRO A 170 -11.58 16.82 1.15
C PRO A 170 -11.03 15.39 1.07
N VAL A 171 -10.68 14.81 2.22
CA VAL A 171 -10.38 13.36 2.32
C VAL A 171 -11.70 12.58 2.40
N GLY A 172 -12.34 12.34 1.25
CA GLY A 172 -13.60 11.58 1.16
C GLY A 172 -13.42 10.06 1.14
N ILE A 173 -12.23 9.58 0.74
CA ILE A 173 -11.89 8.15 0.66
C ILE A 173 -10.62 7.92 1.48
N TYR A 174 -10.62 6.86 2.31
CA TYR A 174 -9.45 6.42 3.05
C TYR A 174 -9.24 4.91 2.89
N ALA A 175 -8.07 4.50 2.40
CA ALA A 175 -7.66 3.11 2.33
C ALA A 175 -6.61 2.81 3.41
N PHE A 176 -6.79 1.74 4.19
CA PHE A 176 -5.81 1.38 5.22
C PHE A 176 -4.57 0.71 4.59
N PRO A 177 -3.34 1.21 4.88
CA PRO A 177 -2.11 0.56 4.45
C PRO A 177 -2.02 -0.87 4.94
N ASN A 178 -1.51 -1.76 4.07
CA ASN A 178 -1.24 -3.15 4.39
C ASN A 178 -2.45 -3.95 4.95
N GLY A 179 -3.68 -3.45 4.79
CA GLY A 179 -4.87 -4.04 5.42
C GLY A 179 -4.85 -3.99 6.96
N SER A 180 -4.00 -3.15 7.56
CA SER A 180 -3.82 -3.06 9.02
C SER A 180 -4.69 -1.98 9.61
N TYR A 181 -5.68 -2.36 10.42
CA TYR A 181 -6.62 -1.42 11.04
C TYR A 181 -7.20 -1.97 12.34
N ARG A 182 -7.80 -1.07 13.15
CA ARG A 182 -8.70 -1.42 14.25
C ARG A 182 -10.12 -0.93 13.95
N ARG A 183 -11.12 -1.60 14.54
CA ARG A 183 -12.52 -1.18 14.38
C ARG A 183 -12.77 0.26 14.82
N SER A 184 -12.16 0.68 15.93
CA SER A 184 -12.25 2.05 16.45
C SER A 184 -11.76 3.11 15.45
N GLN A 185 -10.75 2.80 14.65
CA GLN A 185 -10.22 3.71 13.62
C GLN A 185 -11.22 3.88 12.47
N ILE A 186 -11.89 2.80 12.05
CA ILE A 186 -12.96 2.87 11.04
C ILE A 186 -14.08 3.79 11.55
N ASP A 187 -14.60 3.52 12.75
CA ASP A 187 -15.72 4.28 13.30
C ASP A 187 -15.34 5.77 13.48
N TRP A 188 -14.09 6.04 13.86
CA TRP A 188 -13.56 7.40 13.94
C TRP A 188 -13.48 8.10 12.58
N LEU A 189 -12.97 7.45 11.53
CA LEU A 189 -12.91 8.03 10.17
C LEU A 189 -14.30 8.41 9.66
N LEU A 190 -15.30 7.55 9.89
CA LEU A 190 -16.69 7.83 9.50
C LEU A 190 -17.23 9.05 10.26
N ALA A 191 -16.92 9.17 11.56
CA ALA A 191 -17.27 10.35 12.35
C ALA A 191 -16.57 11.64 11.88
N GLN A 192 -15.40 11.54 11.23
CA GLN A 192 -14.71 12.67 10.59
C GLN A 192 -15.24 13.02 9.20
N GLY A 193 -16.28 12.33 8.71
CA GLY A 193 -16.89 12.59 7.41
C GLY A 193 -16.20 11.88 6.24
N VAL A 194 -15.35 10.88 6.48
CA VAL A 194 -14.86 10.01 5.41
C VAL A 194 -16.03 9.20 4.85
N GLU A 195 -16.33 9.35 3.57
CA GLU A 195 -17.48 8.72 2.91
C GLU A 195 -17.25 7.24 2.62
N ARG A 196 -16.01 6.87 2.28
CA ARG A 196 -15.61 5.51 1.93
C ARG A 196 -14.31 5.10 2.63
N VAL A 197 -14.37 4.04 3.42
CA VAL A 197 -13.24 3.38 4.04
C VAL A 197 -12.97 2.07 3.33
N LEU A 198 -11.78 1.91 2.75
CA LEU A 198 -11.40 0.75 1.96
C LEU A 198 -10.52 -0.19 2.77
N LEU A 199 -10.91 -1.47 2.84
CA LEU A 199 -10.22 -2.52 3.59
C LEU A 199 -9.66 -3.59 2.63
N VAL A 200 -8.70 -4.39 3.11
CA VAL A 200 -8.13 -5.53 2.38
C VAL A 200 -8.46 -6.82 3.15
N ASP A 201 -9.73 -7.18 3.12
CA ASP A 201 -10.30 -8.32 3.88
C ASP A 201 -10.42 -9.60 3.04
N GLU A 202 -9.99 -9.55 1.76
CA GLU A 202 -10.21 -10.59 0.77
C GLU A 202 -11.69 -10.99 0.63
N LYS A 203 -12.57 -9.99 0.68
CA LYS A 203 -14.03 -10.15 0.54
C LYS A 203 -14.59 -9.23 -0.54
N LEU A 204 -15.64 -9.71 -1.20
CA LEU A 204 -16.48 -8.87 -2.06
C LEU A 204 -17.25 -7.87 -1.20
N ALA A 205 -17.24 -6.61 -1.63
CA ALA A 205 -18.10 -5.59 -1.05
C ALA A 205 -19.59 -5.96 -1.22
N PRO A 206 -20.42 -5.74 -0.19
CA PRO A 206 -21.87 -5.92 -0.30
C PRO A 206 -22.47 -5.01 -1.38
N LEU A 207 -23.57 -5.46 -2.00
CA LEU A 207 -24.32 -4.65 -2.96
C LEU A 207 -24.98 -3.47 -2.22
N GLY A 208 -24.91 -2.28 -2.80
CA GLY A 208 -25.50 -1.06 -2.25
C GLY A 208 -24.46 -0.04 -1.80
N LYS A 209 -24.94 1.05 -1.19
CA LYS A 209 -24.07 2.14 -0.71
C LYS A 209 -23.60 1.84 0.72
N HIS A 210 -22.42 1.25 0.85
CA HIS A 210 -21.79 0.98 2.15
C HIS A 210 -20.57 1.87 2.40
N PRO A 211 -20.46 2.51 3.57
CA PRO A 211 -19.34 3.41 3.86
C PRO A 211 -18.03 2.64 4.11
N VAL A 212 -18.10 1.35 4.45
CA VAL A 212 -16.93 0.49 4.65
C VAL A 212 -16.96 -0.60 3.57
N LEU A 213 -15.89 -0.68 2.78
CA LEU A 213 -15.81 -1.52 1.59
C LEU A 213 -14.62 -2.48 1.71
N PRO A 214 -14.84 -3.79 1.94
CA PRO A 214 -13.78 -4.76 1.78
C PRO A 214 -13.43 -4.90 0.30
N ARG A 215 -12.15 -5.14 0.04
CA ARG A 215 -11.61 -5.35 -1.31
C ARG A 215 -10.94 -6.72 -1.43
N LEU A 216 -10.75 -7.13 -2.67
CA LEU A 216 -9.92 -8.25 -3.07
C LEU A 216 -8.56 -7.72 -3.51
N THR A 217 -7.48 -8.33 -3.04
CA THR A 217 -6.19 -8.12 -3.68
C THR A 217 -6.21 -8.75 -5.06
N PHE A 218 -5.69 -8.04 -6.06
CA PHE A 218 -5.74 -8.48 -7.44
C PHE A 218 -4.36 -8.74 -8.02
N SER A 219 -4.10 -10.00 -8.35
CA SER A 219 -2.98 -10.47 -9.16
C SER A 219 -3.42 -11.70 -9.94
N ALA A 220 -2.85 -11.94 -11.12
CA ALA A 220 -3.16 -13.13 -11.89
C ALA A 220 -2.05 -13.42 -12.90
N ASP A 221 -1.66 -14.69 -13.02
CA ASP A 221 -0.69 -15.17 -14.01
C ASP A 221 -1.36 -15.50 -15.35
N THR A 222 -2.67 -15.77 -15.31
CA THR A 222 -3.47 -16.11 -16.50
C THR A 222 -4.75 -15.29 -16.59
N ARG A 223 -5.29 -15.14 -17.80
CA ARG A 223 -6.58 -14.48 -18.02
C ARG A 223 -7.71 -15.20 -17.27
N GLN A 224 -7.68 -16.53 -17.21
CA GLN A 224 -8.67 -17.35 -16.53
C GLN A 224 -8.65 -17.07 -15.02
N GLU A 225 -7.46 -17.02 -14.42
CA GLU A 225 -7.30 -16.64 -13.02
C GLU A 225 -7.81 -15.22 -12.76
N ALA A 226 -7.48 -14.26 -13.64
CA ALA A 226 -7.95 -12.88 -13.55
C ALA A 226 -9.48 -12.81 -13.56
N VAL A 227 -10.14 -13.55 -14.46
CA VAL A 227 -11.61 -13.63 -14.53
C VAL A 227 -12.18 -14.27 -13.27
N LEU A 228 -11.63 -15.40 -12.82
CA LEU A 228 -12.10 -16.10 -11.61
C LEU A 228 -11.96 -15.24 -10.35
N LYS A 229 -10.82 -14.56 -10.17
CA LYS A 229 -10.63 -13.62 -9.05
C LYS A 229 -11.56 -12.42 -9.18
N GLY A 230 -11.72 -11.86 -10.38
CA GLY A 230 -12.58 -10.70 -10.64
C GLY A 230 -14.06 -10.93 -10.33
N ILE A 231 -14.57 -12.16 -10.52
CA ILE A 231 -15.94 -12.54 -10.14
C ILE A 231 -16.05 -13.08 -8.70
N GLY A 232 -14.95 -13.07 -7.94
CA GLY A 232 -14.89 -13.57 -6.55
C GLY A 232 -14.99 -15.10 -6.42
N PHE A 233 -14.64 -15.86 -7.46
CA PHE A 233 -14.74 -17.32 -7.46
C PHE A 233 -13.78 -18.00 -6.47
N GLY A 234 -12.62 -17.41 -6.16
CA GLY A 234 -11.67 -17.96 -5.17
C GLY A 234 -12.31 -18.27 -3.80
N ARG A 235 -13.41 -17.60 -3.45
CA ARG A 235 -14.21 -17.85 -2.25
C ARG A 235 -14.97 -19.18 -2.28
N ARG A 236 -15.32 -19.73 -3.45
CA ARG A 236 -16.03 -21.02 -3.56
C ARG A 236 -15.14 -22.20 -3.17
N LEU A 237 -13.83 -22.08 -3.34
CA LEU A 237 -12.85 -23.13 -3.01
C LEU A 237 -12.40 -23.07 -1.53
N ALA A 238 -12.47 -21.90 -0.90
CA ALA A 238 -12.08 -21.70 0.51
C ALA A 238 -13.19 -22.01 1.53
N ARG A 239 -14.28 -22.69 1.13
CA ARG A 239 -15.22 -23.32 2.06
C ARG A 239 -14.80 -24.79 2.25
N PRO A 240 -14.12 -25.17 3.35
CA PRO A 240 -14.25 -26.54 3.83
C PRO A 240 -15.73 -26.76 4.22
N GLY A 241 -16.21 -27.98 4.00
CA GLY A 241 -17.59 -28.45 4.09
C GLY A 241 -18.52 -27.67 5.03
N ALA A 242 -19.63 -27.19 4.46
CA ALA A 242 -20.88 -27.16 5.19
C ALA A 242 -21.53 -28.54 4.98
N ASP A 243 -21.22 -29.46 5.89
CA ASP A 243 -22.03 -30.61 6.27
C ASP A 243 -22.11 -30.62 7.80
#